data_AF-A0A950DJC3-F1
#
_entry.id   AF-A0A950DJC3-F1
#
_cell.length_a   1.000
_cell.length_b   1.000
_cell.length_c   1.000
_cell.angle_alpha   90.00
_cell.angle_beta   90.00
_cell.angle_gamma   90.00
#
_symmetry.space_group_name_H-M   'P 1'
#
loop_
_entity.id
_entity.type
_entity.pdbx_description
1 polymer ?
#
loop_
_entity_poly.entity_id
_entity_poly.type
_entity_poly.pdbx_seq_one_letter_code
_entity_poly.pdbx_strand_id
1 'polypeptide(L)'
;MIAKLAQQIPNLLGAIQKRVVFSPADLEAANPNLVGGDPHAGAPTPNQFFIFRPMPGVPSHHTPIPGLYHIGASTHPGAGLHGASGVLVAQALGAGKVKRACASPSAQGREIGSFRVEP
;
A
#
# COMPACT_ATOMS: atom_id res chain seq x y z
N MET A 1 17.85 14.74 -6.03
CA MET A 1 16.46 14.96 -5.55
C MET A 1 16.35 16.14 -4.60
N ILE A 2 16.90 16.07 -3.38
CA ILE A 2 16.75 17.10 -2.32
C ILE A 2 17.04 18.53 -2.83
N ALA A 3 18.14 18.76 -3.56
CA ALA A 3 18.46 20.07 -4.12
C ALA A 3 17.40 20.64 -5.09
N LYS A 4 16.66 19.79 -5.83
CA LYS A 4 15.53 20.23 -6.67
C LYS A 4 14.31 20.61 -5.83
N LEU A 5 14.05 19.87 -4.74
CA LEU A 5 12.96 20.20 -3.81
C LEU A 5 13.25 21.50 -3.04
N ALA A 6 14.50 21.75 -2.68
CA ALA A 6 14.92 22.96 -1.97
C ALA A 6 14.74 24.24 -2.79
N GLN A 7 14.65 24.16 -4.12
CA GLN A 7 14.27 25.30 -4.98
C GLN A 7 12.79 25.71 -4.81
N GLN A 8 11.96 24.84 -4.22
CA GLN A 8 10.51 25.02 -4.09
C GLN A 8 10.05 25.07 -2.62
N ILE A 9 10.89 24.65 -1.67
CA ILE A 9 10.52 24.49 -0.25
C ILE A 9 11.55 25.17 0.66
N PRO A 10 11.23 26.37 1.21
CA PRO A 10 11.89 26.90 2.40
C PRO A 10 13.38 27.17 2.21
N ASN A 11 14.26 27.00 3.21
CA ASN A 11 14.24 26.27 4.49
C ASN A 11 14.46 24.74 4.49
N LEU A 12 14.14 23.99 3.42
CA LEU A 12 14.17 22.51 3.45
C LEU A 12 15.52 21.94 3.92
N LEU A 13 16.64 22.50 3.45
CA LEU A 13 17.97 21.99 3.78
C LEU A 13 18.31 22.09 5.27
N GLY A 14 17.83 23.13 5.96
CA GLY A 14 18.03 23.32 7.40
C GLY A 14 17.06 22.52 8.28
N ALA A 15 16.00 21.95 7.69
CA ALA A 15 14.97 21.18 8.41
C ALA A 15 15.18 19.65 8.35
N ILE A 16 16.18 19.15 7.61
CA ILE A 16 16.44 17.71 7.47
C ILE A 16 17.19 17.19 8.70
N GLN A 17 16.47 16.49 9.58
CA GLN A 17 17.06 15.83 10.76
C GLN A 17 17.66 14.44 10.46
N LYS A 18 17.02 13.67 9.57
CA LYS A 18 17.47 12.33 9.18
C LYS A 18 17.04 12.03 7.75
N ARG A 19 17.85 11.23 7.06
CA ARG A 19 17.54 10.66 5.75
C ARG A 19 17.72 9.14 5.82
N VAL A 20 16.73 8.42 5.31
CA VAL A 20 16.81 6.97 5.04
C VAL A 20 16.57 6.79 3.54
N VAL A 21 17.24 5.82 2.93
CA VAL A 21 17.10 5.49 1.51
C VAL A 21 16.97 3.98 1.43
N PHE A 22 15.96 3.51 0.69
CA PHE A 22 15.79 2.11 0.32
C PHE A 22 16.00 2.02 -1.20
N SER A 23 16.93 1.17 -1.61
CA SER A 23 17.06 0.71 -2.99
C SER A 23 16.03 -0.38 -3.30
N PRO A 24 15.80 -0.73 -4.58
CA PRO A 24 14.95 -1.87 -4.93
C PRO A 24 15.39 -3.18 -4.26
N ALA A 25 16.70 -3.41 -4.12
CA ALA A 25 17.25 -4.58 -3.45
C ALA A 25 16.95 -4.58 -1.93
N ASP A 26 16.96 -3.41 -1.27
CA ASP A 26 16.58 -3.31 0.15
C ASP A 26 15.10 -3.62 0.36
N LEU A 27 14.23 -3.23 -0.59
CA LEU A 27 12.80 -3.52 -0.55
C LEU A 27 12.54 -5.03 -0.75
N GLU A 28 13.17 -5.64 -1.75
CA GLU A 28 13.06 -7.08 -2.02
C GLU A 28 13.62 -7.93 -0.87
N ALA A 29 14.74 -7.52 -0.26
CA ALA A 29 15.29 -8.16 0.93
C ALA A 29 14.40 -8.01 2.17
N ALA A 30 13.71 -6.86 2.32
CA ALA A 30 12.79 -6.63 3.43
C ALA A 30 11.46 -7.39 3.28
N ASN A 31 11.02 -7.66 2.05
CA ASN A 31 9.82 -8.44 1.75
C ASN A 31 9.96 -9.13 0.39
N PRO A 32 10.14 -10.48 0.34
CA PRO A 32 10.32 -11.23 -0.91
C PRO A 32 9.16 -11.14 -1.93
N ASN A 33 7.99 -10.62 -1.53
CA ASN A 33 6.91 -10.33 -2.48
C ASN A 33 7.19 -9.08 -3.34
N LEU A 34 8.16 -8.25 -2.95
CA LEU A 34 8.59 -7.04 -3.65
C LEU A 34 9.69 -7.39 -4.67
N VAL A 35 9.41 -8.31 -5.58
CA VAL A 35 10.38 -8.78 -6.59
C VAL A 35 10.86 -7.60 -7.44
N GLY A 36 12.19 -7.43 -7.56
CA GLY A 36 12.79 -6.24 -8.18
C GLY A 36 12.49 -4.91 -7.47
N GLY A 37 12.04 -4.97 -6.21
CA GLY A 37 11.60 -3.83 -5.40
C GLY A 37 10.18 -3.31 -5.70
N ASP A 38 9.34 -4.05 -6.43
CA ASP A 38 8.02 -3.55 -6.87
C ASP A 38 6.89 -3.74 -5.81
N PRO A 39 6.33 -2.65 -5.23
CA PRO A 39 5.18 -2.71 -4.32
C PRO A 39 3.84 -3.04 -5.00
N HIS A 40 3.79 -3.04 -6.33
CA HIS A 40 2.58 -3.32 -7.09
C HIS A 40 2.46 -4.77 -7.57
N ALA A 41 3.50 -5.59 -7.37
CA ALA A 41 3.57 -6.99 -7.79
C ALA A 41 3.19 -7.20 -9.27
N GLY A 42 3.88 -6.48 -10.16
CA GLY A 42 3.68 -6.48 -11.61
C GLY A 42 3.16 -5.14 -12.12
N ALA A 43 3.43 -4.87 -13.40
CA ALA A 43 3.10 -3.60 -14.02
C ALA A 43 1.57 -3.34 -14.12
N PRO A 44 1.13 -2.08 -14.07
CA PRO A 44 -0.28 -1.70 -14.27
C PRO A 44 -0.66 -1.67 -15.77
N THR A 45 -0.20 -2.65 -16.54
CA THR A 45 -0.52 -2.80 -17.97
C THR A 45 -1.73 -3.72 -18.16
N PRO A 46 -2.58 -3.53 -19.19
CA PRO A 46 -3.83 -4.31 -19.34
C PRO A 46 -3.65 -5.83 -19.39
N ASN A 47 -2.49 -6.30 -19.84
CA ASN A 47 -2.10 -7.73 -19.90
C ASN A 47 -1.52 -8.29 -18.59
N GLN A 48 -1.23 -7.45 -17.59
CA GLN A 48 -0.77 -7.86 -16.24
C GLN A 48 -1.74 -7.40 -15.13
N PHE A 49 -2.93 -6.90 -15.48
CA PHE A 49 -3.86 -6.28 -14.54
C PHE A 49 -5.30 -6.78 -14.73
N PHE A 50 -6.24 -6.29 -13.91
CA PHE A 50 -7.66 -6.66 -13.96
C PHE A 50 -7.91 -8.18 -13.91
N ILE A 51 -8.58 -8.75 -14.91
CA ILE A 51 -9.03 -10.15 -14.97
C ILE A 51 -7.90 -11.18 -15.04
N PHE A 52 -6.68 -10.74 -15.33
CA PHE A 52 -5.50 -11.61 -15.40
C PHE A 52 -4.82 -11.81 -14.03
N ARG A 53 -5.27 -11.11 -12.97
CA ARG A 53 -4.79 -11.25 -11.58
C ARG A 53 -5.80 -12.02 -10.71
N PRO A 54 -5.38 -13.03 -9.92
CA PRO A 54 -4.00 -13.47 -9.70
C PRO A 54 -3.45 -14.40 -10.78
N MET A 55 -4.31 -15.11 -11.51
CA MET A 55 -3.92 -16.03 -12.57
C MET A 55 -5.02 -16.06 -13.64
N PRO A 56 -4.70 -16.03 -14.94
CA PRO A 56 -5.69 -16.15 -16.00
C PRO A 56 -6.55 -17.41 -15.83
N GLY A 57 -7.87 -17.25 -15.91
CA GLY A 57 -8.82 -18.36 -15.74
C GLY A 57 -9.15 -18.74 -14.29
N VAL A 58 -8.60 -18.06 -13.28
CA VAL A 58 -8.93 -18.27 -11.86
C VAL A 58 -9.70 -17.08 -11.29
N PRO A 59 -11.04 -17.00 -11.50
CA PRO A 59 -11.86 -15.93 -10.93
C PRO A 59 -11.96 -16.03 -9.40
N SER A 60 -12.24 -14.90 -8.75
CA SER A 60 -12.67 -14.83 -7.35
C SER A 60 -11.66 -15.30 -6.29
N HIS A 61 -10.36 -15.04 -6.46
CA HIS A 61 -9.30 -15.23 -5.45
C HIS A 61 -9.03 -16.67 -4.97
N HIS A 62 -9.77 -17.67 -5.47
CA HIS A 62 -9.53 -19.06 -5.12
C HIS A 62 -8.14 -19.52 -5.57
N THR A 63 -7.62 -20.55 -4.90
CA THR A 63 -6.45 -21.29 -5.35
C THR A 63 -6.84 -22.75 -5.65
N PRO A 64 -5.99 -23.55 -6.29
CA PRO A 64 -6.23 -24.99 -6.46
C PRO A 64 -6.32 -25.78 -5.13
N ILE A 65 -5.95 -25.18 -4.00
CA ILE A 65 -6.01 -25.78 -2.67
C ILE A 65 -7.35 -25.37 -2.01
N PRO A 66 -8.24 -26.33 -1.66
CA PRO A 66 -9.50 -26.01 -1.00
C PRO A 66 -9.30 -25.22 0.30
N GLY A 67 -10.07 -24.14 0.47
CA GLY A 67 -10.00 -23.26 1.64
C GLY A 67 -8.85 -22.23 1.63
N LEU A 68 -7.93 -22.28 0.65
CA LEU A 68 -6.87 -21.29 0.49
C LEU A 68 -7.24 -20.24 -0.56
N TYR A 69 -7.11 -18.96 -0.19
CA TYR A 69 -7.44 -17.80 -1.01
C TYR A 69 -6.21 -16.88 -1.14
N HIS A 70 -5.99 -16.33 -2.34
CA HIS A 70 -4.93 -15.38 -2.62
C HIS A 70 -5.49 -13.95 -2.61
N ILE A 71 -5.01 -13.11 -1.69
CA ILE A 71 -5.34 -11.67 -1.59
C ILE A 71 -4.07 -10.81 -1.61
N GLY A 72 -4.23 -9.49 -1.71
CA GLY A 72 -3.12 -8.53 -1.76
C GLY A 72 -2.93 -7.90 -3.16
N ALA A 73 -1.78 -7.24 -3.36
CA ALA A 73 -1.50 -6.43 -4.55
C ALA A 73 -1.54 -7.23 -5.87
N SER A 74 -1.11 -8.48 -5.84
CA SER A 74 -1.06 -9.42 -6.98
C SER A 74 -2.45 -9.90 -7.44
N THR A 75 -3.54 -9.47 -6.80
CA THR A 75 -4.91 -9.96 -7.04
C THR A 75 -5.85 -8.80 -7.38
N HIS A 76 -6.93 -9.06 -8.13
CA HIS A 76 -7.97 -8.05 -8.40
C HIS A 76 -8.52 -7.44 -7.08
N PRO A 77 -8.77 -6.12 -6.97
CA PRO A 77 -8.70 -5.07 -8.00
C PRO A 77 -7.29 -4.55 -8.32
N GLY A 78 -6.26 -5.03 -7.61
CA GLY A 78 -4.86 -4.68 -7.82
C GLY A 78 -4.20 -4.08 -6.59
N ALA A 79 -3.04 -3.46 -6.81
CA ALA A 79 -2.22 -2.86 -5.78
C ALA A 79 -2.80 -1.55 -5.21
N GLY A 80 -2.76 -1.42 -3.88
CA GLY A 80 -3.18 -0.22 -3.17
C GLY A 80 -3.34 -0.47 -1.66
N LEU A 81 -3.33 0.61 -0.87
CA LEU A 81 -3.42 0.53 0.60
C LEU A 81 -4.82 0.11 1.11
N HIS A 82 -5.84 0.14 0.25
CA HIS A 82 -7.25 0.00 0.62
C HIS A 82 -7.73 -1.44 0.87
N GLY A 83 -6.89 -2.46 0.69
CA GLY A 83 -7.16 -3.85 1.11
C GLY A 83 -8.39 -4.54 0.49
N ALA A 84 -8.91 -4.06 -0.64
CA ALA A 84 -10.23 -4.51 -1.13
C ALA A 84 -10.28 -5.99 -1.53
N SER A 85 -9.18 -6.60 -1.97
CA SER A 85 -9.11 -8.04 -2.25
C SER A 85 -9.45 -8.89 -1.01
N GLY A 86 -8.99 -8.48 0.17
CA GLY A 86 -9.38 -9.09 1.45
C GLY A 86 -10.88 -8.91 1.76
N VAL A 87 -11.44 -7.73 1.46
CA VAL A 87 -12.87 -7.43 1.66
C VAL A 87 -13.75 -8.29 0.73
N LEU A 88 -13.35 -8.50 -0.53
CA LEU A 88 -14.05 -9.35 -1.49
C LEU A 88 -14.07 -10.82 -1.03
N VAL A 89 -12.92 -11.36 -0.61
CA VAL A 89 -12.84 -12.73 -0.08
C VAL A 89 -13.65 -12.89 1.19
N ALA A 90 -13.56 -11.94 2.13
CA ALA A 90 -14.34 -12.00 3.36
C ALA A 90 -15.86 -12.03 3.08
N GLN A 91 -16.34 -11.21 2.13
CA GLN A 91 -17.75 -11.21 1.74
C GLN A 91 -18.18 -12.51 1.04
N ALA A 92 -17.32 -13.09 0.19
CA ALA A 92 -17.55 -14.39 -0.43
C ALA A 92 -17.62 -15.54 0.60
N LEU A 93 -16.88 -15.41 1.71
CA LEU A 93 -16.92 -16.31 2.87
C LEU A 93 -18.08 -16.03 3.85
N GLY A 94 -19.01 -15.13 3.51
CA GLY A 94 -20.20 -14.83 4.32
C GLY A 94 -20.01 -13.73 5.37
N ALA A 95 -18.90 -12.99 5.37
CA ALA A 95 -18.78 -11.80 6.21
C ALA A 95 -19.80 -10.73 5.78
N GLY A 96 -20.49 -10.15 6.76
CA GLY A 96 -21.42 -9.05 6.51
C GLY A 96 -20.76 -7.83 5.88
N LYS A 97 -21.54 -6.98 5.20
CA LYS A 97 -21.05 -5.73 4.61
C LYS A 97 -20.32 -4.89 5.66
N VAL A 98 -19.03 -4.64 5.43
CA VAL A 98 -18.22 -3.75 6.27
C VAL A 98 -18.86 -2.36 6.26
N LYS A 99 -19.40 -1.93 7.41
CA LYS A 99 -19.93 -0.58 7.57
C LYS A 99 -18.80 0.41 7.32
N ARG A 100 -19.01 1.43 6.48
CA ARG A 100 -18.00 2.46 6.21
C ARG A 100 -17.68 3.19 7.51
N ALA A 101 -16.49 2.92 8.07
CA ALA A 101 -15.93 3.71 9.17
C ALA A 101 -15.39 5.03 8.62
N CYS A 102 -16.30 5.90 8.16
CA CYS A 102 -15.98 7.25 7.72
C CYS A 102 -16.98 8.24 8.34
N ALA A 103 -16.85 8.40 9.65
CA ALA A 103 -17.24 9.62 10.32
C ALA A 103 -15.93 10.26 10.80
N SER A 104 -15.40 11.20 10.01
CA SER A 104 -14.35 12.09 10.49
C SER A 104 -14.92 12.89 11.66
N PRO A 105 -14.29 12.89 12.86
CA PRO A 105 -14.52 13.97 13.80
C PRO A 105 -14.20 15.28 13.08
N SER A 106 -15.05 16.28 13.21
CA SER A 106 -14.75 17.63 12.73
C SER A 106 -13.42 18.08 13.31
N ALA A 107 -12.59 18.74 12.50
CA ALA A 107 -11.30 19.25 12.92
C ALA A 107 -11.46 20.48 13.86
N GLN A 108 -11.87 20.23 15.10
CA GLN A 108 -11.57 21.16 16.20
C GLN A 108 -10.05 21.11 16.43
N GLY A 109 -9.39 22.24 16.21
CA GLY A 109 -7.93 22.34 16.34
C GLY A 109 -7.45 21.95 17.73
N ARG A 110 -6.51 21.00 17.79
CA ARG A 110 -5.62 20.85 18.94
C ARG A 110 -4.32 21.57 18.63
N GLU A 111 -3.91 22.47 19.52
CA GLU A 111 -2.57 23.03 19.49
C GLU A 111 -1.53 21.91 19.51
N ILE A 112 -0.54 22.02 18.62
CA ILE A 112 0.63 21.15 18.62
C ILE A 112 1.55 21.58 19.76
N GLY A 113 1.39 20.94 20.93
CA GLY A 113 2.27 21.13 22.07
C GLY A 113 3.74 20.97 21.66
N SER A 114 4.60 21.89 22.10
CA SER A 114 5.99 21.99 21.64
C SER A 114 6.78 20.72 21.94
N PHE A 115 7.24 20.05 20.88
CA PHE A 115 8.13 18.90 21.01
C PHE A 115 9.53 19.35 21.40
N ARG A 116 9.87 19.21 22.68
CA ARG A 116 11.19 19.53 23.22
C ARG A 116 12.14 18.36 22.98
N VAL A 117 13.15 18.59 22.16
CA VAL A 117 14.29 17.67 22.00
C VAL A 117 15.32 18.03 23.06
N GLU A 118 15.46 17.18 24.07
CA GLU A 118 16.59 17.22 25.01
C GLU A 118 17.85 16.64 24.31
N PRO A 119 19.06 17.07 24.73
CA PRO A 119 20.30 16.92 23.95
C PRO A 119 20.86 15.48 23.83
#